data_AF-A0A921QP19-F1
#
_entry.id   AF-A0A921QP19-F1
#
_cell.length_a   1.000
_cell.length_b   1.000
_cell.length_c   1.000
_cell.angle_alpha   90.00
_cell.angle_beta   90.00
_cell.angle_gamma   90.00
#
_symmetry.space_group_name_H-M   'P 1'
#
loop_
_entity.id
_entity.type
_entity.pdbx_description
1 polymer ?
#
loop_
_entity_poly.entity_id
_entity_poly.type
_entity_poly.pdbx_seq_one_letter_code
_entity_poly.pdbx_strand_id
1 'polypeptide(L)'
;MASAKTKLRLQERVPLPRTAWKLADLAVLFLLLALLARRASSLVAAGAWFTVVWLLNMNAKWNPVRFDTHPERLAERTDELPAVDMFVTTADPKLEPPLVTVNTLSCYVSDDGCSAVTCYALREAAEFAKLWVPFCKKHGVKVRAPFVYFSERGGAAADDDDDVVEFLRAWTSMKNEYEELVRRIENAEEYSLVRRADGEFAEFVGADRRNHPTIIKVLWDSSNQDAAGDGIQASLRLQEKSPTQNHHFKAGAMNVLVALHAMCLLLASMTTHSGFVQAPQKFYGASRTTLRPAAGCRLSVRAWNNHRMQRIVSSSAWLCVPTVVLRRSPLGDGVRVTRKEQKSSSDGGADADDADPGRFTFDSSPVFVPPTALTMLSIVAVAVGAWRLVAGAGEGVSGGSGVGELVCCGWLVLCFWPFVRGLVGGRGSYSIPWSVRLKAALLVAAFVHLSTRK
;
A
#
# COMPACT_ATOMS: atom_id res chain seq x y z
N MET A 1 -29.05 17.86 -34.92
CA MET A 1 -28.94 17.08 -33.66
C MET A 1 -27.51 16.99 -33.09
N ALA A 2 -26.44 17.05 -33.91
CA ALA A 2 -25.05 16.98 -33.42
C ALA A 2 -24.64 18.10 -32.42
N SER A 3 -25.21 19.30 -32.55
CA SER A 3 -24.89 20.47 -31.69
C SER A 3 -25.40 20.36 -30.23
N ALA A 4 -26.37 19.48 -29.95
CA ALA A 4 -26.89 19.29 -28.59
C ALA A 4 -26.01 18.34 -27.75
N LYS A 5 -25.40 17.34 -28.39
CA LYS A 5 -24.60 16.29 -27.71
C LYS A 5 -23.24 16.80 -27.21
N THR A 6 -22.65 17.78 -27.89
CA THR A 6 -21.39 18.43 -27.50
C THR A 6 -21.52 19.33 -26.26
N LYS A 7 -22.75 19.73 -25.86
CA LYS A 7 -22.98 20.60 -24.70
C LYS A 7 -22.93 19.89 -23.33
N LEU A 8 -23.11 18.57 -23.29
CA LEU A 8 -23.11 17.85 -22.01
C LEU A 8 -21.71 17.90 -21.35
N ARG A 9 -21.63 17.90 -20.02
CA ARG A 9 -20.33 17.87 -19.35
C ARG A 9 -19.79 16.44 -19.30
N LEU A 10 -18.49 16.26 -19.55
CA LEU A 10 -17.80 14.97 -19.40
C LEU A 10 -17.58 14.60 -17.93
N GLN A 11 -17.52 15.63 -17.08
CA GLN A 11 -17.33 15.49 -15.64
C GLN A 11 -18.17 16.53 -14.91
N GLU A 12 -18.77 16.14 -13.79
CA GLU A 12 -19.54 17.00 -12.92
C GLU A 12 -18.90 17.09 -11.52
N ARG A 13 -18.79 18.32 -11.01
CA ARG A 13 -18.29 18.62 -9.67
C ARG A 13 -19.47 18.77 -8.73
N VAL A 14 -19.72 17.76 -7.89
CA VAL A 14 -20.84 17.72 -6.96
C VAL A 14 -20.36 18.06 -5.53
N PRO A 15 -20.76 19.20 -4.95
CA PRO A 15 -20.43 19.53 -3.57
C PRO A 15 -21.20 18.61 -2.60
N LEU A 16 -20.52 18.09 -1.58
CA LEU A 16 -21.16 17.22 -0.58
C LEU A 16 -21.63 18.05 0.63
N PRO A 17 -22.94 18.10 0.93
CA PRO A 17 -23.43 18.84 2.08
C PRO A 17 -22.99 18.15 3.38
N ARG A 18 -22.32 18.92 4.26
CA ARG A 18 -21.82 18.46 5.56
C ARG A 18 -22.03 19.49 6.67
N THR A 19 -23.16 20.18 6.67
CA THR A 19 -23.45 21.26 7.64
C THR A 19 -23.35 20.78 9.08
N ALA A 20 -23.97 19.64 9.42
CA ALA A 20 -23.91 19.07 10.78
C ALA A 20 -22.48 18.75 11.23
N TRP A 21 -21.64 18.17 10.36
CA TRP A 21 -20.25 17.84 10.67
C TRP A 21 -19.40 19.10 10.85
N LYS A 22 -19.60 20.13 10.01
CA LYS A 22 -18.92 21.42 10.17
C LYS A 22 -19.23 22.08 11.51
N LEU A 23 -20.50 22.04 11.92
CA LEU A 23 -20.92 22.59 13.22
C LEU A 23 -20.31 21.80 14.38
N ALA A 24 -20.30 20.48 14.30
CA ALA A 24 -19.66 19.63 15.30
C ALA A 24 -18.14 19.90 15.39
N ASP A 25 -17.47 20.02 14.25
CA ASP A 25 -16.06 20.38 14.19
C ASP A 25 -15.82 21.76 14.84
N LEU A 26 -16.58 22.79 14.47
CA LEU A 26 -16.47 24.12 15.08
C LEU A 26 -16.71 24.11 16.60
N ALA A 27 -17.67 23.31 17.08
CA ALA A 27 -17.93 23.17 18.50
C ALA A 27 -16.73 22.53 19.23
N VAL A 28 -16.12 21.50 18.65
CA VAL A 28 -14.91 20.87 19.20
C VAL A 28 -13.74 21.86 19.21
N LEU A 29 -13.54 22.64 18.14
CA LEU A 29 -12.51 23.67 18.08
C LEU A 29 -12.69 24.70 19.20
N PHE A 30 -13.91 25.18 19.40
CA PHE A 30 -14.23 26.14 20.45
C PHE A 30 -13.92 25.57 21.84
N LEU A 31 -14.29 24.32 22.10
CA LEU A 31 -13.97 23.64 23.37
C LEU A 31 -12.46 23.53 23.58
N LEU A 32 -11.70 23.19 22.53
CA LEU A 32 -10.23 23.12 22.61
C LEU A 32 -9.60 24.48 22.93
N LEU A 33 -10.07 25.56 22.31
CA LEU A 33 -9.59 26.91 22.57
C LEU A 33 -9.95 27.37 23.99
N ALA A 34 -11.16 27.09 24.46
CA ALA A 34 -11.59 27.39 25.82
C ALA A 34 -10.77 26.63 26.87
N LEU A 35 -10.45 25.36 26.61
CA LEU A 35 -9.59 24.54 27.47
C LEU A 35 -8.15 25.07 27.54
N LEU A 36 -7.62 25.61 26.44
CA LEU A 36 -6.31 26.24 26.41
C LEU A 36 -6.30 27.57 27.17
N ALA A 37 -7.30 28.42 26.95
CA ALA A 37 -7.42 29.70 27.64
C ALA A 37 -7.51 29.54 29.18
N ARG A 38 -8.11 28.43 29.64
CA ARG A 38 -8.28 28.14 31.08
C ARG A 38 -7.03 27.53 31.75
N ARG A 39 -6.05 27.04 30.99
CA ARG A 39 -4.88 26.33 31.55
C ARG A 39 -3.61 27.15 31.36
N ALA A 40 -2.87 27.40 32.43
CA ALA A 40 -1.58 28.13 32.44
C ALA A 40 -0.40 27.25 32.91
N SER A 41 -0.36 25.98 32.50
CA SER A 41 0.65 24.98 32.95
C SER A 41 1.41 24.37 31.77
N SER A 42 2.49 23.61 32.02
CA SER A 42 3.32 22.94 30.99
C SER A 42 2.56 21.98 30.06
N LEU A 43 1.36 21.53 30.45
CA LEU A 43 0.42 20.77 29.61
C LEU A 43 -0.19 21.60 28.46
N VAL A 44 -0.02 22.92 28.48
CA VAL A 44 -0.50 23.85 27.44
C VAL A 44 0.23 23.63 26.12
N ALA A 45 1.52 23.33 26.12
CA ALA A 45 2.27 23.14 24.87
C ALA A 45 1.74 21.95 24.04
N ALA A 46 1.53 20.80 24.69
CA ALA A 46 0.97 19.62 24.04
C ALA A 46 -0.50 19.82 23.63
N GLY A 47 -1.30 20.47 24.49
CA GLY A 47 -2.68 20.83 24.18
C GLY A 47 -2.78 21.81 23.00
N ALA A 48 -1.91 22.82 22.94
CA ALA A 48 -1.87 23.81 21.89
C ALA A 48 -1.48 23.17 20.56
N TRP A 49 -0.46 22.30 20.56
CA TRP A 49 -0.07 21.54 19.37
C TRP A 49 -1.21 20.65 18.85
N PHE A 50 -1.91 19.96 19.74
CA PHE A 50 -3.08 19.16 19.36
C PHE A 50 -4.16 20.02 18.69
N THR A 51 -4.48 21.18 19.26
CA THR A 51 -5.47 22.12 18.69
C THR A 51 -5.06 22.62 17.31
N VAL A 52 -3.77 22.93 17.11
CA VAL A 52 -3.25 23.33 15.79
C VAL A 52 -3.38 22.21 14.76
N VAL A 53 -2.96 20.99 15.09
CA VAL A 53 -3.10 19.83 14.19
C VAL A 53 -4.57 19.54 13.87
N TRP A 54 -5.44 19.68 14.87
CA TRP A 54 -6.88 19.51 14.70
C TRP A 54 -7.46 20.57 13.74
N LEU A 55 -7.06 21.85 13.88
CA LEU A 55 -7.47 22.95 12.99
C LEU A 55 -7.06 22.70 11.54
N LEU A 56 -5.81 22.26 11.31
CA LEU A 56 -5.31 21.94 9.97
C LEU A 56 -6.11 20.79 9.33
N ASN A 57 -6.42 19.74 10.11
CA ASN A 57 -7.19 18.59 9.65
C ASN A 57 -8.65 18.96 9.35
N MET A 58 -9.26 19.84 10.14
CA MET A 58 -10.59 20.40 9.88
C MET A 58 -10.59 21.20 8.57
N ASN A 59 -9.59 22.09 8.37
CA ASN A 59 -9.47 22.91 7.17
C ASN A 59 -9.37 22.05 5.90
N ALA A 60 -8.53 21.01 5.92
CA ALA A 60 -8.37 20.08 4.80
C ALA A 60 -9.65 19.33 4.40
N LYS A 61 -10.63 19.22 5.31
CA LYS A 61 -11.90 18.49 5.10
C LYS A 61 -13.12 19.40 4.97
N TRP A 62 -12.92 20.72 4.94
CA TRP A 62 -14.01 21.69 5.05
C TRP A 62 -14.98 21.67 3.87
N ASN A 63 -14.49 21.47 2.64
CA ASN A 63 -15.36 21.49 1.45
C ASN A 63 -15.15 20.24 0.58
N PRO A 64 -15.66 19.07 1.01
CA PRO A 64 -15.51 17.85 0.25
C PRO A 64 -16.36 17.91 -1.02
N VAL A 65 -15.78 17.38 -2.09
CA VAL A 65 -16.35 17.38 -3.43
C VAL A 65 -16.28 15.96 -3.97
N ARG A 66 -17.34 15.54 -4.65
CA ARG A 66 -17.37 14.32 -5.45
C ARG A 66 -17.33 14.69 -6.92
N PHE A 67 -16.60 13.93 -7.71
CA PHE A 67 -16.57 14.08 -9.16
C PHE A 67 -17.28 12.89 -9.80
N ASP A 68 -18.30 13.19 -10.59
CA ASP A 68 -19.02 12.19 -11.38
C ASP A 68 -18.52 12.27 -12.83
N THR A 69 -18.09 11.14 -13.39
CA THR A 69 -17.46 11.04 -14.73
C THR A 69 -18.36 10.27 -15.69
N HIS A 70 -18.45 10.75 -16.93
CA HIS A 70 -19.33 10.22 -17.98
C HIS A 70 -18.53 9.76 -19.22
N PRO A 71 -17.85 8.59 -19.16
CA PRO A 71 -17.04 8.08 -20.26
C PRO A 71 -17.86 7.80 -21.53
N GLU A 72 -19.14 7.43 -21.40
CA GLU A 72 -20.06 7.21 -22.53
C GLU A 72 -20.19 8.44 -23.44
N ARG A 73 -20.16 9.64 -22.84
CA ARG A 73 -20.22 10.91 -23.58
C ARG A 73 -18.92 11.25 -24.29
N LEU A 74 -17.80 10.65 -23.85
CA LEU A 74 -16.50 10.82 -24.50
C LEU A 74 -16.46 10.01 -25.80
N ALA A 75 -16.91 8.76 -25.75
CA ALA A 75 -16.98 7.87 -26.92
C ALA A 75 -17.92 8.42 -28.01
N GLU A 76 -18.99 9.13 -27.63
CA GLU A 76 -19.88 9.80 -28.60
C GLU A 76 -19.27 11.07 -29.26
N ARG A 77 -18.15 11.60 -28.75
CA ARG A 77 -17.60 12.91 -29.19
C ARG A 77 -16.39 12.79 -30.10
N THR A 78 -15.58 11.76 -29.91
CA THR A 78 -14.35 11.58 -30.64
C THR A 78 -14.07 10.10 -30.77
N ASP A 79 -13.71 9.70 -31.98
CA ASP A 79 -13.20 8.35 -32.26
C ASP A 79 -11.68 8.28 -32.03
N GLU A 80 -11.00 9.43 -32.00
CA GLU A 80 -9.56 9.54 -31.72
C GLU A 80 -9.33 9.83 -30.23
N LEU A 81 -8.65 8.90 -29.55
CA LEU A 81 -8.23 9.04 -28.16
C LEU A 81 -6.72 9.35 -28.10
N PRO A 82 -6.27 10.15 -27.12
CA PRO A 82 -4.84 10.41 -26.94
C PRO A 82 -4.11 9.11 -26.57
N ALA A 83 -2.88 8.97 -27.05
CA ALA A 83 -1.99 7.88 -26.64
C ALA A 83 -1.71 7.96 -25.13
N VAL A 84 -1.64 6.81 -24.47
CA VAL A 84 -1.38 6.69 -23.03
C VAL A 84 -0.24 5.70 -22.81
N ASP A 85 0.86 6.20 -22.24
CA ASP A 85 1.98 5.36 -21.82
C ASP A 85 1.83 4.92 -20.36
N MET A 86 1.98 3.63 -20.11
CA MET A 86 1.96 3.05 -18.77
C MET A 86 3.38 2.72 -18.31
N PHE A 87 3.81 3.31 -17.19
CA PHE A 87 5.12 3.06 -16.58
C PHE A 87 5.02 2.10 -15.40
N VAL A 88 5.83 1.04 -15.43
CA VAL A 88 5.97 0.07 -14.35
C VAL A 88 7.44 0.03 -13.93
N THR A 89 7.68 0.05 -12.62
CA THR A 89 9.04 -0.03 -12.04
C THR A 89 9.12 -1.26 -11.17
N THR A 90 10.17 -2.06 -11.32
CA THR A 90 10.47 -3.22 -10.48
C THR A 90 11.89 -3.09 -9.92
N ALA A 91 12.07 -3.54 -8.68
CA ALA A 91 13.32 -3.32 -7.95
C ALA A 91 14.18 -4.59 -7.84
N ASP A 92 13.59 -5.70 -7.42
CA ASP A 92 14.29 -6.97 -7.24
C ASP A 92 13.31 -8.15 -7.38
N PRO A 93 13.54 -9.09 -8.31
CA PRO A 93 12.70 -10.29 -8.47
C PRO A 93 12.55 -11.12 -7.19
N LYS A 94 13.51 -11.04 -6.25
CA LYS A 94 13.43 -11.77 -4.97
C LYS A 94 12.45 -11.11 -3.99
N LEU A 95 12.30 -9.79 -4.05
CA LEU A 95 11.43 -9.03 -3.16
C LEU A 95 10.02 -8.83 -3.73
N GLU A 96 9.94 -8.79 -5.07
CA GLU A 96 8.73 -8.61 -5.87
C GLU A 96 8.78 -9.67 -6.99
N PRO A 97 8.11 -10.82 -6.80
CA PRO A 97 8.16 -11.92 -7.77
C PRO A 97 7.76 -11.41 -9.17
N PRO A 98 8.50 -11.79 -10.24
CA PRO A 98 8.22 -11.32 -11.61
C PRO A 98 6.79 -11.57 -12.07
N LEU A 99 6.13 -12.61 -11.53
CA LEU A 99 4.73 -12.92 -11.80
C LEU A 99 3.79 -11.74 -11.49
N VAL A 100 4.05 -10.97 -10.42
CA VAL A 100 3.21 -9.81 -10.06
C VAL A 100 3.36 -8.69 -11.10
N THR A 101 4.57 -8.50 -11.62
CA THR A 101 4.87 -7.51 -12.68
C THR A 101 4.28 -7.92 -14.03
N VAL A 102 4.33 -9.21 -14.36
CA VAL A 102 3.84 -9.75 -15.64
C VAL A 102 2.32 -9.57 -15.82
N ASN A 103 1.56 -9.54 -14.73
CA ASN A 103 0.11 -9.38 -14.80
C ASN A 103 -0.35 -7.98 -15.30
N THR A 104 0.56 -7.01 -15.49
CA THR A 104 0.26 -5.70 -16.08
C THR A 104 0.63 -5.67 -17.57
N LEU A 105 -0.23 -6.22 -18.42
CA LEU A 105 -0.01 -6.42 -19.86
C LEU A 105 -0.32 -5.15 -20.66
N SER A 106 0.66 -4.23 -20.78
CA SER A 106 0.80 -3.13 -21.77
C SER A 106 1.60 -1.97 -21.18
N CYS A 107 2.91 -2.13 -20.98
CA CYS A 107 3.68 -1.11 -20.27
C CYS A 107 5.17 -1.07 -20.64
N TYR A 108 5.74 0.09 -20.39
CA TYR A 108 7.18 0.30 -20.26
C TYR A 108 7.61 -0.15 -18.87
N VAL A 109 8.46 -1.17 -18.82
CA VAL A 109 8.97 -1.72 -17.56
C VAL A 109 10.40 -1.26 -17.36
N SER A 110 10.68 -0.59 -16.24
CA SER A 110 12.04 -0.31 -15.78
C SER A 110 12.40 -1.27 -14.66
N ASP A 111 13.45 -2.07 -14.87
CA ASP A 111 13.99 -2.98 -13.85
C ASP A 111 15.27 -2.38 -13.25
N ASP A 112 15.22 -2.03 -11.96
CA ASP A 112 16.43 -1.62 -11.23
C ASP A 112 17.27 -2.84 -10.83
N GLY A 113 16.72 -4.04 -10.90
CA GLY A 113 17.34 -5.27 -10.44
C GLY A 113 18.37 -5.87 -11.40
N CYS A 114 18.34 -5.51 -12.68
CA CYS A 114 19.10 -6.18 -13.75
C CYS A 114 18.97 -7.70 -13.71
N SER A 115 17.72 -8.16 -13.71
CA SER A 115 17.38 -9.58 -13.58
C SER A 115 17.03 -10.19 -14.94
N ALA A 116 17.79 -11.21 -15.33
CA ALA A 116 17.47 -12.00 -16.52
C ALA A 116 16.12 -12.71 -16.39
N VAL A 117 15.73 -13.11 -15.17
CA VAL A 117 14.44 -13.76 -14.87
C VAL A 117 13.27 -12.80 -15.11
N THR A 118 13.43 -11.52 -14.78
CA THR A 118 12.39 -10.50 -15.03
C THR A 118 12.21 -10.30 -16.53
N CYS A 119 13.31 -10.23 -17.28
CA CYS A 119 13.26 -10.14 -18.75
C CYS A 119 12.59 -11.36 -19.38
N TYR A 120 12.95 -12.57 -18.93
CA TYR A 120 12.32 -13.81 -19.37
C TYR A 120 10.82 -13.82 -19.09
N ALA A 121 10.42 -13.47 -17.87
CA ALA A 121 9.02 -13.44 -17.45
C ALA A 121 8.20 -12.44 -18.30
N LEU A 122 8.73 -11.26 -18.61
CA LEU A 122 8.06 -10.28 -19.46
C LEU A 122 7.92 -10.75 -20.91
N ARG A 123 8.90 -11.48 -21.43
CA ARG A 123 8.81 -12.08 -22.77
C ARG A 123 7.72 -13.14 -22.83
N GLU A 124 7.72 -14.08 -21.89
CA GLU A 124 6.68 -15.12 -21.80
C GLU A 124 5.28 -14.50 -21.60
N ALA A 125 5.19 -13.41 -20.84
CA ALA A 125 3.98 -12.62 -20.69
C ALA A 125 3.50 -11.99 -22.00
N ALA A 126 4.42 -11.46 -22.80
CA ALA A 126 4.11 -10.87 -24.11
C ALA A 126 3.57 -11.92 -25.08
N GLU A 127 4.14 -13.13 -25.08
CA GLU A 127 3.60 -14.27 -25.85
C GLU A 127 2.21 -14.67 -25.36
N PHE A 128 2.01 -14.79 -24.04
CA PHE A 128 0.69 -15.10 -23.48
C PHE A 128 -0.35 -14.00 -23.79
N ALA A 129 0.07 -12.73 -23.85
CA ALA A 129 -0.82 -11.62 -24.20
C ALA A 129 -1.45 -11.79 -25.59
N LYS A 130 -0.76 -12.46 -26.54
CA LYS A 130 -1.30 -12.81 -27.87
C LYS A 130 -2.56 -13.65 -27.79
N LEU A 131 -2.65 -14.52 -26.79
CA LEU A 131 -3.79 -15.40 -26.57
C LEU A 131 -4.83 -14.73 -25.66
N TRP A 132 -4.36 -14.09 -24.60
CA TRP A 132 -5.23 -13.49 -23.58
C TRP A 132 -6.03 -12.31 -24.09
N VAL A 133 -5.43 -11.41 -24.90
CA VAL A 133 -6.08 -10.18 -25.35
C VAL A 133 -7.26 -10.46 -26.30
N PRO A 134 -7.14 -11.32 -27.34
CA PRO A 134 -8.29 -11.72 -28.14
C PRO A 134 -9.38 -12.42 -27.33
N PHE A 135 -9.02 -13.32 -26.40
CA PHE A 135 -9.99 -13.96 -25.50
C PHE A 135 -10.77 -12.94 -24.66
N CYS A 136 -10.04 -12.00 -24.08
CA CYS A 136 -10.56 -10.87 -23.32
C CYS A 136 -11.56 -10.01 -24.11
N LYS A 137 -11.29 -9.79 -25.40
CA LYS A 137 -12.16 -9.03 -26.31
C LYS A 137 -13.38 -9.84 -26.73
N LYS A 138 -13.19 -11.10 -27.17
CA LYS A 138 -14.26 -12.01 -27.61
C LYS A 138 -15.32 -12.22 -26.53
N HIS A 139 -14.90 -12.41 -25.28
CA HIS A 139 -15.80 -12.74 -24.17
C HIS A 139 -16.11 -11.57 -23.24
N GLY A 140 -15.76 -10.33 -23.60
CA GLY A 140 -16.12 -9.13 -22.82
C GLY A 140 -15.57 -9.11 -21.38
N VAL A 141 -14.41 -9.74 -21.14
CA VAL A 141 -13.84 -9.91 -19.80
C VAL A 141 -13.49 -8.55 -19.19
N LYS A 142 -14.11 -8.19 -18.07
CA LYS A 142 -13.86 -6.89 -17.42
C LYS A 142 -12.54 -6.85 -16.64
N VAL A 143 -12.16 -7.97 -16.02
CA VAL A 143 -10.94 -8.09 -15.21
C VAL A 143 -9.77 -8.51 -16.11
N ARG A 144 -8.89 -7.57 -16.44
CA ARG A 144 -7.79 -7.81 -17.39
C ARG A 144 -6.58 -8.53 -16.78
N ALA A 145 -6.49 -8.58 -15.45
CA ALA A 145 -5.44 -9.29 -14.74
C ALA A 145 -5.80 -10.78 -14.60
N PRO A 146 -5.09 -11.72 -15.26
CA PRO A 146 -5.45 -13.14 -15.29
C PRO A 146 -5.55 -13.77 -13.89
N PHE A 147 -4.61 -13.48 -12.99
CA PHE A 147 -4.62 -14.03 -11.63
C PHE A 147 -5.88 -13.66 -10.83
N VAL A 148 -6.42 -12.44 -11.03
CA VAL A 148 -7.66 -12.00 -10.38
C VAL A 148 -8.84 -12.70 -11.04
N TYR A 149 -8.85 -12.72 -12.37
CA TYR A 149 -9.94 -13.32 -13.15
C TYR A 149 -10.12 -14.81 -12.83
N PHE A 150 -9.04 -15.58 -12.74
CA PHE A 150 -9.10 -17.01 -12.45
C PHE A 150 -9.20 -17.36 -10.97
N SER A 151 -8.96 -16.42 -10.05
CA SER A 151 -9.13 -16.63 -8.60
C SER A 151 -10.56 -16.38 -8.11
N GLU A 152 -11.32 -15.53 -8.82
CA GLU A 152 -12.76 -15.40 -8.61
C GLU A 152 -13.44 -16.70 -9.07
N ARG A 153 -13.88 -17.52 -8.11
CA ARG A 153 -14.59 -18.78 -8.38
C ARG A 153 -15.78 -18.48 -9.29
N GLY A 154 -15.66 -18.86 -10.56
CA GLY A 154 -16.68 -18.64 -11.57
C GLY A 154 -18.00 -19.27 -11.14
N GLY A 155 -18.96 -18.44 -10.75
CA GLY A 155 -20.34 -18.86 -10.61
C GLY A 155 -20.96 -18.95 -12.00
N ALA A 156 -20.64 -20.02 -12.74
CA ALA A 156 -21.41 -20.41 -13.90
C ALA A 156 -22.51 -21.36 -13.39
N ALA A 157 -23.75 -20.88 -13.36
CA ALA A 157 -24.91 -21.74 -13.26
C ALA A 157 -24.93 -22.67 -14.48
N ALA A 158 -25.21 -23.95 -14.24
CA ALA A 158 -25.38 -24.94 -15.27
C ALA A 158 -26.73 -24.69 -15.96
N ASP A 159 -26.69 -24.09 -17.14
CA ASP A 159 -27.76 -24.14 -18.13
C ASP A 159 -27.15 -24.77 -19.40
N ASP A 160 -27.84 -25.77 -19.95
CA ASP A 160 -27.49 -26.54 -21.16
C ASP A 160 -27.68 -25.69 -22.43
N ASP A 161 -26.88 -24.63 -22.58
CA ASP A 161 -26.80 -23.84 -23.81
C ASP A 161 -25.44 -24.08 -24.49
N ASP A 162 -25.44 -24.37 -25.80
CA ASP A 162 -24.23 -24.74 -26.56
C ASP A 162 -23.16 -23.63 -26.50
N ASP A 163 -23.58 -22.37 -26.42
CA ASP A 163 -22.71 -21.20 -26.26
C ASP A 163 -21.96 -21.19 -24.92
N VAL A 164 -22.60 -21.70 -23.85
CA VAL A 164 -22.00 -21.82 -22.52
C VAL A 164 -20.95 -22.93 -22.53
N VAL A 165 -21.20 -24.03 -23.23
CA VAL A 165 -20.25 -25.15 -23.36
C VAL A 165 -19.01 -24.73 -24.16
N GLU A 166 -19.17 -23.99 -25.27
CA GLU A 166 -18.03 -23.44 -26.02
C GLU A 166 -17.22 -22.48 -25.15
N PHE A 167 -17.88 -21.59 -24.40
CA PHE A 167 -17.22 -20.67 -23.49
C PHE A 167 -16.45 -21.39 -22.38
N LEU A 168 -17.05 -22.39 -21.72
CA LEU A 168 -16.39 -23.17 -20.66
C LEU A 168 -15.16 -23.91 -21.18
N ARG A 169 -15.21 -24.43 -22.41
CA ARG A 169 -14.06 -25.07 -23.07
C ARG A 169 -12.95 -24.06 -23.33
N ALA A 170 -13.29 -22.90 -23.92
CA ALA A 170 -12.33 -21.82 -24.17
C ALA A 170 -11.73 -21.28 -22.87
N TRP A 171 -12.54 -21.12 -21.83
CA TRP A 171 -12.12 -20.66 -20.51
C TRP A 171 -11.15 -21.65 -19.86
N THR A 172 -11.46 -22.95 -19.89
CA THR A 172 -10.60 -23.99 -19.32
C THR A 172 -9.27 -24.06 -20.05
N SER A 173 -9.29 -23.97 -21.38
CA SER A 173 -8.07 -23.91 -22.19
C SER A 173 -7.22 -22.68 -21.82
N MET A 174 -7.83 -21.50 -21.73
CA MET A 174 -7.13 -20.26 -21.36
C MET A 174 -6.56 -20.30 -19.95
N LYS A 175 -7.29 -20.94 -19.01
CA LYS A 175 -6.81 -21.13 -17.64
C LYS A 175 -5.58 -22.04 -17.60
N ASN A 176 -5.59 -23.14 -18.35
CA ASN A 176 -4.44 -24.04 -18.42
C ASN A 176 -3.21 -23.35 -19.04
N GLU A 177 -3.40 -22.56 -20.10
CA GLU A 177 -2.30 -21.75 -20.68
C GLU A 177 -1.72 -20.76 -19.67
N TYR A 178 -2.56 -20.15 -18.84
CA TYR A 178 -2.13 -19.26 -17.77
C TYR A 178 -1.36 -20.01 -16.67
N GLU A 179 -1.87 -21.16 -16.22
CA GLU A 179 -1.19 -22.00 -15.22
C GLU A 179 0.17 -22.49 -15.73
N GLU A 180 0.27 -22.83 -17.01
CA GLU A 180 1.54 -23.23 -17.64
C GLU A 180 2.51 -22.05 -17.78
N LEU A 181 2.04 -20.84 -18.08
CA LEU A 181 2.85 -19.61 -18.00
C LEU A 181 3.42 -19.41 -16.59
N VAL A 182 2.58 -19.52 -15.55
CA VAL A 182 3.00 -19.38 -14.15
C VAL A 182 4.09 -20.41 -13.84
N ARG A 183 3.86 -21.67 -14.20
CA ARG A 183 4.81 -22.77 -13.98
C ARG A 183 6.16 -22.51 -14.68
N ARG A 184 6.16 -21.98 -15.91
CA ARG A 184 7.39 -21.63 -16.65
C ARG A 184 8.17 -20.51 -15.97
N ILE A 185 7.49 -19.48 -15.47
CA ILE A 185 8.12 -18.35 -14.78
C ILE A 185 8.69 -18.79 -13.42
N GLU A 186 7.95 -19.58 -12.65
CA GLU A 186 8.37 -20.02 -11.32
C GLU A 186 9.56 -20.98 -11.35
N ASN A 187 9.63 -21.85 -12.36
CA ASN A 187 10.75 -22.78 -12.55
C ASN A 187 11.96 -22.16 -13.28
N ALA A 188 11.90 -20.86 -13.63
CA ALA A 188 12.97 -20.20 -14.35
C ALA A 188 14.15 -19.88 -13.42
N GLU A 189 15.24 -20.63 -13.55
CA GLU A 189 16.48 -20.35 -12.83
C GLU A 189 17.37 -19.37 -13.61
N GLU A 190 17.77 -18.28 -12.95
CA GLU A 190 18.62 -17.22 -13.52
C GLU A 190 19.90 -17.77 -14.17
N TYR A 191 20.60 -18.67 -13.48
CA TYR A 191 21.82 -19.31 -14.00
C TYR A 191 21.57 -20.10 -15.28
N SER A 192 20.44 -20.82 -15.36
CA SER A 192 20.09 -21.63 -16.53
C SER A 192 19.73 -20.78 -17.75
N LEU A 193 19.09 -19.62 -17.54
CA LEU A 193 18.71 -18.68 -18.58
C LEU A 193 19.94 -17.98 -19.18
N VAL A 194 20.87 -17.56 -18.33
CA VAL A 194 22.12 -16.92 -18.75
C VAL A 194 23.05 -17.90 -19.46
N ARG A 195 23.02 -19.20 -19.12
CA ARG A 195 23.87 -20.23 -19.75
C ARG A 195 23.32 -20.79 -21.07
N ARG A 196 22.01 -20.73 -21.30
CA ARG A 196 21.33 -21.10 -22.56
C ARG A 196 21.38 -19.98 -23.61
N ALA A 197 22.36 -19.06 -23.54
CA ALA A 197 22.41 -17.85 -24.33
C ALA A 197 22.66 -18.10 -25.83
N ASP A 198 21.62 -18.57 -26.52
CA ASP A 198 21.45 -18.46 -27.96
C ASP A 198 21.06 -17.01 -28.27
N GLY A 199 21.99 -16.07 -28.13
CA GLY A 199 21.88 -14.65 -28.51
C GLY A 199 20.92 -13.77 -27.68
N GLU A 200 19.78 -14.30 -27.24
CA GLU A 200 18.65 -13.50 -26.75
C GLU A 200 18.88 -12.89 -25.37
N PHE A 201 19.66 -13.53 -24.49
CA PHE A 201 20.01 -13.02 -23.15
C PHE A 201 21.50 -12.70 -22.99
N ALA A 202 22.25 -12.60 -24.09
CA ALA A 202 23.69 -12.39 -24.08
C ALA A 202 24.13 -11.14 -23.30
N GLU A 203 23.32 -10.08 -23.33
CA GLU A 203 23.58 -8.81 -22.63
C GLU A 203 23.58 -8.93 -21.10
N PHE A 204 22.98 -10.01 -20.55
CA PHE A 204 22.99 -10.29 -19.11
C PHE A 204 24.19 -11.14 -18.68
N VAL A 205 24.95 -11.69 -19.62
CA VAL A 205 26.12 -12.53 -19.31
C VAL A 205 27.22 -11.63 -18.72
N GLY A 206 27.51 -11.82 -17.44
CA GLY A 206 28.53 -11.04 -16.72
C GLY A 206 28.08 -9.66 -16.24
N ALA A 207 26.79 -9.32 -16.37
CA ALA A 207 26.24 -8.08 -15.81
C ALA A 207 26.14 -8.19 -14.28
N ASP A 208 26.73 -7.23 -13.55
CA ASP A 208 26.54 -7.10 -12.10
C ASP A 208 25.43 -6.08 -11.82
N ARG A 209 24.59 -6.34 -10.82
CA ARG A 209 23.45 -5.49 -10.41
C ARG A 209 23.87 -4.10 -9.94
N ARG A 210 25.16 -3.91 -9.65
CA ARG A 210 25.75 -2.62 -9.27
C ARG A 210 26.65 -2.01 -10.35
N ASN A 211 26.95 -2.77 -11.39
CA ASN A 211 27.85 -2.38 -12.46
C ASN A 211 27.43 -3.04 -13.78
N HIS A 212 26.58 -2.35 -14.53
CA HIS A 212 26.14 -2.80 -15.84
C HIS A 212 25.78 -1.62 -16.74
N PRO A 213 25.99 -1.72 -18.06
CA PRO A 213 25.56 -0.69 -19.00
C PRO A 213 24.02 -0.61 -19.07
N THR A 214 23.52 0.44 -19.72
CA THR A 214 22.10 0.52 -20.06
C THR A 214 21.76 -0.60 -21.05
N ILE A 215 20.70 -1.36 -20.76
CA ILE A 215 20.17 -2.40 -21.64
C ILE A 215 18.72 -2.04 -21.99
N ILE A 216 18.37 -2.03 -23.27
CA ILE A 216 17.02 -1.72 -23.74
C ILE A 216 16.58 -2.87 -24.63
N LYS A 217 15.47 -3.50 -24.26
CA LYS A 217 14.86 -4.58 -25.04
C LYS A 217 13.43 -4.24 -25.41
N VAL A 218 13.15 -4.29 -26.70
CA VAL A 218 11.78 -4.25 -27.22
C VAL A 218 11.30 -5.70 -27.27
N LEU A 219 10.31 -6.03 -26.44
CA LEU A 219 9.78 -7.40 -26.32
C LEU A 219 8.63 -7.64 -27.30
N TRP A 220 8.05 -6.57 -27.83
CA TRP A 220 7.00 -6.61 -28.82
C TRP A 220 7.20 -5.53 -29.87
N ASP A 221 7.33 -5.94 -31.13
CA ASP A 221 7.35 -5.02 -32.28
C ASP A 221 6.17 -5.33 -33.22
N SER A 222 5.30 -4.33 -33.41
CA SER A 222 4.16 -4.40 -34.31
C SER A 222 4.56 -4.32 -35.79
N SER A 223 5.84 -4.15 -36.12
CA SER A 223 6.34 -4.09 -37.50
C SER A 223 6.21 -5.39 -38.30
N ASN A 224 5.93 -6.52 -37.64
CA ASN A 224 6.02 -7.86 -38.25
C ASN A 224 4.67 -8.60 -38.44
N GLN A 225 3.50 -7.96 -38.34
CA GLN A 225 2.21 -8.63 -38.63
C GLN A 225 1.20 -7.74 -39.38
N ASP A 226 0.82 -8.17 -40.59
CA ASP A 226 -0.26 -7.66 -41.46
C ASP A 226 -1.69 -7.96 -40.93
N ALA A 227 -1.89 -8.07 -39.61
CA ALA A 227 -3.19 -8.39 -39.04
C ALA A 227 -3.60 -7.36 -37.98
N ALA A 228 -4.45 -6.42 -38.41
CA ALA A 228 -5.32 -5.60 -37.58
C ALA A 228 -4.68 -4.94 -36.33
N GLY A 229 -3.81 -3.95 -36.58
CA GLY A 229 -3.88 -2.60 -35.97
C GLY A 229 -3.91 -2.39 -34.45
N ASP A 230 -3.78 -3.40 -33.60
CA ASP A 230 -3.91 -3.25 -32.14
C ASP A 230 -2.78 -4.00 -31.42
N GLY A 231 -1.54 -3.53 -31.65
CA GLY A 231 -0.33 -4.08 -31.07
C GLY A 231 -0.04 -3.47 -29.70
N ILE A 232 0.25 -4.32 -28.71
CA ILE A 232 0.68 -3.88 -27.38
C ILE A 232 2.19 -3.65 -27.41
N GLN A 233 2.66 -2.40 -27.32
CA GLN A 233 4.08 -2.14 -27.10
C GLN A 233 4.48 -2.52 -25.68
N ALA A 234 5.37 -3.50 -25.56
CA ALA A 234 6.05 -3.85 -24.32
C ALA A 234 7.56 -3.69 -24.53
N SER A 235 8.19 -2.84 -23.73
CA SER A 235 9.64 -2.71 -23.71
C SER A 235 10.16 -2.76 -22.28
N LEU A 236 11.31 -3.41 -22.12
CA LEU A 236 12.06 -3.50 -20.89
C LEU A 236 13.27 -2.57 -21.00
N ARG A 237 13.45 -1.73 -19.99
CA ARG A 237 14.63 -0.90 -19.83
C ARG A 237 15.34 -1.20 -18.52
N LEU A 238 16.66 -1.24 -18.61
CA LEU A 238 17.59 -1.41 -17.52
C LEU A 238 18.49 -0.18 -17.49
N GLN A 239 18.42 0.59 -16.42
CA GLN A 239 19.23 1.81 -16.28
C GLN A 239 20.70 1.44 -16.02
N GLU A 240 21.64 2.12 -16.66
CA GLU A 240 23.07 1.98 -16.33
C GLU A 240 23.33 2.19 -14.83
N LYS A 241 24.13 1.28 -14.27
CA LYS A 241 24.61 1.40 -12.89
C LYS A 241 26.12 1.33 -12.89
N SER A 242 26.73 2.21 -12.10
CA SER A 242 28.17 2.25 -11.88
C SER A 242 28.45 2.44 -10.39
N PRO A 243 29.51 1.81 -9.83
CA PRO A 243 29.93 2.02 -8.45
C PRO A 243 30.33 3.47 -8.13
N THR A 244 30.74 4.25 -9.14
CA THR A 244 31.23 5.62 -8.97
C THR A 244 30.11 6.65 -8.99
N GLN A 245 28.95 6.30 -9.55
CA GLN A 245 27.81 7.21 -9.70
C GLN A 245 26.71 6.88 -8.71
N ASN A 246 26.24 7.90 -8.00
CA ASN A 246 25.06 7.77 -7.17
C ASN A 246 23.82 7.68 -8.06
N HIS A 247 23.01 6.65 -7.86
CA HIS A 247 21.72 6.52 -8.51
C HIS A 247 20.59 6.78 -7.50
N HIS A 248 19.51 7.39 -7.99
CA HIS A 248 18.26 7.43 -7.27
C HIS A 248 17.41 6.26 -7.77
N PHE A 249 16.91 5.41 -6.87
CA PHE A 249 16.10 4.22 -7.18
C PHE A 249 14.86 4.56 -8.03
N LYS A 250 13.66 4.53 -7.43
CA LYS A 250 12.41 4.82 -8.13
C LYS A 250 12.39 6.19 -8.81
N ALA A 251 13.00 7.21 -8.21
CA ALA A 251 13.03 8.56 -8.78
C ALA A 251 13.91 8.63 -10.05
N GLY A 252 15.05 7.93 -10.09
CA GLY A 252 15.89 7.88 -11.28
C GLY A 252 15.22 7.09 -12.40
N ALA A 253 14.70 5.90 -12.07
CA ALA A 253 13.96 5.06 -13.02
C ALA A 253 12.79 5.81 -13.67
N MET A 254 11.96 6.49 -12.88
CA MET A 254 10.83 7.28 -13.41
C MET A 254 11.29 8.45 -14.28
N ASN A 255 12.34 9.17 -13.89
CA ASN A 255 12.84 10.31 -14.66
C ASN A 255 13.42 9.87 -16.01
N VAL A 256 14.12 8.73 -16.04
CA VAL A 256 14.67 8.15 -17.29
C VAL A 256 13.54 7.72 -18.22
N LEU A 257 12.50 7.05 -17.70
CA LEU A 257 11.31 6.69 -18.49
C LEU A 257 10.63 7.92 -19.07
N VAL A 258 10.42 8.97 -18.27
CA VAL A 258 9.81 10.22 -18.73
C VAL A 258 10.69 10.92 -19.76
N ALA A 259 12.00 11.01 -19.56
CA ALA A 259 12.90 11.67 -20.51
C ALA A 259 12.92 11.00 -21.89
N LEU A 260 12.84 9.66 -21.92
CA LEU A 260 12.78 8.89 -23.16
C LEU A 260 11.47 9.13 -23.93
N HIS A 261 10.36 9.26 -23.21
CA HIS A 261 9.04 9.52 -23.80
C HIS A 261 8.77 10.99 -24.04
N ALA A 262 9.40 11.92 -23.32
CA ALA A 262 9.24 13.36 -23.51
C ALA A 262 9.72 13.83 -24.90
N MET A 263 10.60 13.06 -25.54
CA MET A 263 10.91 13.22 -26.97
C MET A 263 9.72 12.87 -27.90
N CYS A 264 8.73 12.11 -27.41
CA CYS A 264 7.50 11.71 -28.11
C CYS A 264 6.20 12.36 -27.55
N LEU A 265 6.22 12.92 -26.33
CA LEU A 265 5.03 13.33 -25.55
C LEU A 265 4.71 14.83 -25.59
N LEU A 266 5.22 15.58 -26.55
CA LEU A 266 4.65 16.89 -26.86
C LEU A 266 3.44 16.67 -27.76
N LEU A 267 2.27 16.42 -27.17
CA LEU A 267 0.91 16.76 -27.63
C LEU A 267 -0.11 15.73 -27.11
N ALA A 268 -1.01 16.17 -26.22
CA ALA A 268 -2.46 15.92 -26.24
C ALA A 268 -3.06 16.00 -24.82
N SER A 269 -3.43 17.21 -24.40
CA SER A 269 -4.42 17.36 -23.33
C SER A 269 -5.74 17.80 -23.95
N MET A 270 -6.76 16.95 -23.85
CA MET A 270 -8.13 17.24 -24.30
C MET A 270 -8.90 18.12 -23.28
N THR A 271 -8.32 18.41 -22.11
CA THR A 271 -8.86 19.36 -21.13
C THR A 271 -7.74 20.16 -20.47
N THR A 272 -7.69 21.45 -20.77
CA THR A 272 -6.61 22.42 -20.46
C THR A 272 -6.38 22.75 -18.97
N HIS A 273 -6.95 22.00 -18.01
CA HIS A 273 -7.05 22.42 -16.60
C HIS A 273 -6.52 21.43 -15.56
N SER A 274 -5.83 20.34 -15.92
CA SER A 274 -5.35 19.36 -14.94
C SER A 274 -3.95 18.85 -15.25
N GLY A 275 -3.07 18.84 -14.25
CA GLY A 275 -1.70 18.32 -14.37
C GLY A 275 -1.61 16.80 -14.16
N PHE A 276 -2.44 16.22 -13.30
CA PHE A 276 -2.58 14.78 -13.11
C PHE A 276 -3.95 14.42 -12.53
N VAL A 277 -4.40 13.19 -12.72
CA VAL A 277 -5.61 12.64 -12.12
C VAL A 277 -5.23 11.51 -11.18
N GLN A 278 -5.47 11.67 -9.88
CA GLN A 278 -5.16 10.64 -8.89
C GLN A 278 -6.32 9.66 -8.75
N ALA A 279 -6.05 8.37 -8.96
CA ALA A 279 -7.01 7.29 -8.71
C ALA A 279 -6.83 6.70 -7.30
N PRO A 280 -7.93 6.33 -6.60
CA PRO A 280 -7.83 5.68 -5.30
C PRO A 280 -7.26 4.26 -5.46
N GLN A 281 -6.12 4.01 -4.84
CA GLN A 281 -5.51 2.67 -4.78
C GLN A 281 -6.32 1.78 -3.83
N LYS A 282 -6.91 0.70 -4.36
CA LYS A 282 -7.62 -0.33 -3.60
C LYS A 282 -6.79 -1.61 -3.59
N PHE A 283 -6.66 -2.24 -2.43
CA PHE A 283 -5.93 -3.49 -2.25
C PHE A 283 -6.91 -4.67 -2.21
N TYR A 284 -6.70 -5.66 -3.07
CA TYR A 284 -7.45 -6.92 -3.10
C TYR A 284 -6.84 -7.89 -2.06
N GLY A 285 -7.67 -8.71 -1.40
CA GLY A 285 -7.22 -9.68 -0.38
C GLY A 285 -7.50 -9.32 1.09
N ALA A 286 -8.05 -8.13 1.38
CA ALA A 286 -8.61 -7.87 2.70
C ALA A 286 -9.86 -8.75 2.92
N SER A 287 -9.86 -9.58 3.97
CA SER A 287 -10.93 -10.55 4.31
C SER A 287 -12.35 -10.02 4.05
N ARG A 288 -13.24 -10.90 3.58
CA ARG A 288 -14.67 -10.69 3.23
C ARG A 288 -15.49 -9.96 4.32
N THR A 289 -15.01 -9.91 5.56
CA THR A 289 -15.57 -9.09 6.65
C THR A 289 -15.45 -7.57 6.40
N THR A 290 -14.56 -7.15 5.51
CA THR A 290 -14.24 -5.75 5.19
C THR A 290 -14.95 -5.22 3.93
N LEU A 291 -15.50 -6.10 3.08
CA LEU A 291 -15.94 -5.76 1.72
C LEU A 291 -17.45 -5.91 1.44
N ARG A 292 -18.28 -6.34 2.39
CA ARG A 292 -19.75 -6.32 2.20
C ARG A 292 -20.36 -4.94 2.55
N PRO A 293 -20.95 -4.22 1.59
CA PRO A 293 -21.64 -2.96 1.83
C PRO A 293 -23.04 -3.22 2.41
N ALA A 294 -23.12 -3.54 3.70
CA ALA A 294 -24.38 -3.43 4.44
C ALA A 294 -24.49 -2.01 5.01
N ALA A 295 -25.59 -1.34 4.67
CA ALA A 295 -25.85 0.07 4.90
C ALA A 295 -25.81 0.49 6.39
N GLY A 296 -25.41 1.75 6.64
CA GLY A 296 -25.61 2.45 7.91
C GLY A 296 -24.47 2.33 8.94
N CYS A 297 -24.18 1.12 9.44
CA CYS A 297 -23.39 0.97 10.68
C CYS A 297 -21.85 0.89 10.51
N ARG A 298 -21.31 0.62 9.30
CA ARG A 298 -19.87 0.30 9.11
C ARG A 298 -18.91 1.49 9.03
N LEU A 299 -19.40 2.71 8.80
CA LEU A 299 -18.55 3.91 8.85
C LEU A 299 -17.93 4.08 10.25
N SER A 300 -18.66 3.73 11.31
CA SER A 300 -18.20 3.83 12.71
C SER A 300 -17.05 2.87 13.02
N VAL A 301 -17.16 1.58 12.68
CA VAL A 301 -16.11 0.58 12.98
C VAL A 301 -14.85 0.80 12.16
N ARG A 302 -14.98 1.17 10.87
CA ARG A 302 -13.83 1.50 10.03
C ARG A 302 -13.15 2.80 10.47
N ALA A 303 -13.94 3.82 10.83
CA ALA A 303 -13.42 5.06 11.40
C ALA A 303 -12.71 4.82 12.73
N TRP A 304 -13.28 3.97 13.59
CA TRP A 304 -12.66 3.54 14.84
C TRP A 304 -11.32 2.85 14.59
N ASN A 305 -11.28 1.88 13.68
CA ASN A 305 -10.04 1.20 13.33
C ASN A 305 -8.98 2.15 12.76
N ASN A 306 -9.39 3.09 11.89
CA ASN A 306 -8.48 4.09 11.32
C ASN A 306 -7.92 5.01 12.41
N HIS A 307 -8.77 5.52 13.31
CA HIS A 307 -8.35 6.37 14.42
C HIS A 307 -7.43 5.62 15.39
N ARG A 308 -7.72 4.35 15.65
CA ARG A 308 -6.85 3.44 16.41
C ARG A 308 -5.47 3.29 15.76
N MET A 309 -5.42 2.98 14.47
CA MET A 309 -4.18 2.82 13.72
C MET A 309 -3.37 4.12 13.66
N GLN A 310 -4.03 5.28 13.52
CA GLN A 310 -3.37 6.58 13.54
C GLN A 310 -2.63 6.82 14.86
N ARG A 311 -3.22 6.44 16.00
CA ARG A 311 -2.58 6.53 17.32
C ARG A 311 -1.38 5.58 17.43
N ILE A 312 -1.53 4.33 16.98
CA ILE A 312 -0.43 3.36 16.95
C ILE A 312 0.73 3.89 16.11
N VAL A 313 0.48 4.35 14.88
CA VAL A 313 1.50 4.90 13.97
C VAL A 313 2.18 6.14 14.56
N SER A 314 1.40 7.06 15.15
CA SER A 314 1.95 8.25 15.81
C SER A 314 2.84 7.91 17.00
N SER A 315 2.44 6.93 17.82
CA SER A 315 3.24 6.47 18.97
C SER A 315 4.44 5.58 18.60
N SER A 316 4.58 5.19 17.33
CA SER A 316 5.65 4.28 16.87
C SER A 316 6.53 4.95 15.84
N ALA A 317 6.06 5.02 14.59
CA ALA A 317 6.82 5.47 13.44
C ALA A 317 7.30 6.92 13.59
N TRP A 318 6.46 7.83 14.09
CA TRP A 318 6.81 9.24 14.23
C TRP A 318 7.85 9.50 15.32
N LEU A 319 7.95 8.65 16.34
CA LEU A 319 9.02 8.72 17.34
C LEU A 319 10.35 8.17 16.81
N CYS A 320 10.32 7.33 15.78
CA CYS A 320 11.51 6.88 15.08
C CYS A 320 11.98 7.88 14.00
N VAL A 321 11.15 8.79 13.51
CA VAL A 321 11.53 9.79 12.49
C VAL A 321 12.71 10.69 12.95
N PRO A 322 12.76 11.20 14.19
CA PRO A 322 13.92 11.96 14.68
C PRO A 322 15.24 11.18 14.60
N THR A 323 15.22 9.85 14.76
CA THR A 323 16.43 9.02 14.60
C THR A 323 16.92 8.95 13.16
N VAL A 324 16.02 9.10 12.18
CA VAL A 324 16.35 9.23 10.75
C VAL A 324 16.86 10.64 10.43
N VAL A 325 16.33 11.67 11.09
CA VAL A 325 16.74 13.07 10.89
C VAL A 325 18.10 13.37 11.55
N LEU A 326 18.34 12.88 12.78
CA LEU A 326 19.64 12.98 13.47
C LEU A 326 20.75 12.24 12.70
N ARG A 327 20.39 11.24 11.90
CA ARG A 327 21.29 10.50 11.00
C ARG A 327 21.82 11.32 9.83
N ARG A 328 21.20 12.46 9.50
CA ARG A 328 21.73 13.41 8.51
C ARG A 328 22.82 14.32 9.08
N SER A 329 23.18 14.19 10.36
CA SER A 329 24.37 14.83 10.92
C SER A 329 25.64 14.04 10.54
N PRO A 330 26.79 14.71 10.33
CA PRO A 330 28.04 14.11 9.84
C PRO A 330 28.70 13.08 10.79
N LEU A 331 28.05 12.71 11.89
CA LEU A 331 28.49 11.69 12.85
C LEU A 331 27.77 10.33 12.66
N GLY A 332 26.92 10.20 11.64
CA GLY A 332 26.02 9.07 11.42
C GLY A 332 26.45 8.06 10.35
N ASP A 333 27.75 7.90 10.07
CA ASP A 333 28.24 6.96 9.06
C ASP A 333 28.34 5.53 9.60
N GLY A 334 27.18 4.85 9.68
CA GLY A 334 27.20 3.47 10.20
C GLY A 334 26.14 2.51 9.70
N VAL A 335 24.94 2.93 9.28
CA VAL A 335 23.93 1.96 8.84
C VAL A 335 23.11 2.51 7.64
N ARG A 336 23.15 1.77 6.54
CA ARG A 336 22.35 1.85 5.30
C ARG A 336 20.84 1.67 5.54
N VAL A 337 19.96 2.69 5.58
CA VAL A 337 18.49 2.49 5.50
C VAL A 337 18.11 2.95 4.08
N THR A 338 17.88 2.10 3.08
CA THR A 338 16.97 0.97 3.00
C THR A 338 17.53 -0.12 2.07
N ARG A 339 17.82 -1.30 2.59
CA ARG A 339 17.54 -2.53 1.84
C ARG A 339 16.40 -3.19 2.58
N LYS A 340 15.34 -3.58 1.86
CA LYS A 340 14.35 -4.51 2.37
C LYS A 340 15.05 -5.87 2.50
N GLU A 341 15.98 -6.00 3.43
CA GLU A 341 16.41 -7.32 3.89
C GLU A 341 15.33 -7.76 4.89
N GLN A 342 14.22 -8.27 4.36
CA GLN A 342 13.57 -9.36 5.07
C GLN A 342 14.65 -10.43 5.15
N LYS A 343 15.18 -10.66 6.36
CA LYS A 343 15.97 -11.84 6.64
C LYS A 343 15.06 -13.02 6.27
N SER A 344 15.32 -13.65 5.13
CA SER A 344 14.76 -14.94 4.81
C SER A 344 15.27 -15.89 5.89
N SER A 345 14.50 -16.09 6.94
CA SER A 345 14.62 -17.31 7.72
C SER A 345 14.29 -18.42 6.74
N SER A 346 15.33 -19.12 6.30
CA SER A 346 15.20 -20.45 5.71
C SER A 346 14.58 -21.35 6.77
N ASP A 347 13.26 -21.35 6.85
CA ASP A 347 12.51 -22.43 7.44
C ASP A 347 11.30 -22.64 6.53
N GLY A 348 11.50 -23.53 5.56
CA GLY A 348 10.43 -24.10 4.75
C GLY A 348 9.59 -25.04 5.61
N GLY A 349 8.83 -24.48 6.55
CA GLY A 349 7.92 -25.22 7.42
C GLY A 349 6.51 -24.66 7.33
N ALA A 350 5.66 -25.37 6.57
CA ALA A 350 4.21 -25.62 6.71
C ALA A 350 3.20 -24.60 7.32
N ASP A 351 3.55 -23.35 7.65
CA ASP A 351 2.64 -22.43 8.37
C ASP A 351 2.22 -21.19 7.55
N ALA A 352 2.60 -21.09 6.27
CA ALA A 352 2.23 -19.95 5.42
C ALA A 352 0.72 -19.88 5.09
N ASP A 353 -0.02 -20.97 5.29
CA ASP A 353 -1.45 -21.05 5.02
C ASP A 353 -2.34 -20.51 6.16
N ASP A 354 -1.79 -20.16 7.33
CA ASP A 354 -2.57 -19.72 8.51
C ASP A 354 -2.44 -18.22 8.83
N ALA A 355 -1.97 -17.43 7.86
CA ALA A 355 -1.87 -15.99 8.02
C ALA A 355 -3.25 -15.31 7.90
N ASP A 356 -3.99 -15.17 9.01
CA ASP A 356 -5.24 -14.38 9.02
C ASP A 356 -4.92 -12.91 8.66
N PRO A 357 -5.32 -12.42 7.46
CA PRO A 357 -4.97 -11.09 6.95
C PRO A 357 -5.61 -9.95 7.77
N GLY A 358 -6.48 -10.26 8.73
CA GLY A 358 -7.07 -9.32 9.67
C GLY A 358 -6.29 -9.12 10.98
N ARG A 359 -5.26 -9.93 11.25
CA ARG A 359 -4.57 -9.94 12.55
C ARG A 359 -3.26 -9.15 12.50
N PHE A 360 -3.03 -8.31 13.51
CA PHE A 360 -1.83 -7.50 13.63
C PHE A 360 -0.61 -8.37 13.94
N THR A 361 0.46 -8.24 13.16
CA THR A 361 1.71 -8.98 13.29
C THR A 361 2.81 -8.09 13.87
N PHE A 362 3.77 -8.72 14.55
CA PHE A 362 4.89 -8.04 15.18
C PHE A 362 6.21 -8.61 14.67
N ASP A 363 7.20 -7.73 14.49
CA ASP A 363 8.59 -8.12 14.23
C ASP A 363 9.51 -7.55 15.33
N SER A 364 10.81 -7.82 15.24
CA SER A 364 11.80 -7.37 16.22
C SER A 364 12.23 -5.89 16.05
N SER A 365 11.51 -5.11 15.25
CA SER A 365 11.82 -3.71 14.96
C SER A 365 11.66 -2.83 16.20
N PRO A 366 12.56 -1.84 16.40
CA PRO A 366 12.46 -0.88 17.49
C PRO A 366 11.18 -0.02 17.43
N VAL A 367 10.50 0.03 16.28
CA VAL A 367 9.24 0.77 16.10
C VAL A 367 8.13 0.28 17.03
N PHE A 368 8.18 -0.98 17.47
CA PHE A 368 7.20 -1.57 18.38
C PHE A 368 7.49 -1.30 19.86
N VAL A 369 8.68 -0.82 20.23
CA VAL A 369 9.07 -0.60 21.63
C VAL A 369 8.21 0.49 22.31
N PRO A 370 8.04 1.70 21.73
CA PRO A 370 7.28 2.75 22.42
C PRO A 370 5.79 2.43 22.62
N PRO A 371 5.02 1.91 21.63
CA PRO A 371 3.64 1.50 21.86
C PRO A 371 3.51 0.37 22.88
N THR A 372 4.45 -0.57 22.90
CA THR A 372 4.48 -1.66 23.89
C THR A 372 4.68 -1.09 25.29
N ALA A 373 5.61 -0.16 25.47
CA ALA A 373 5.84 0.52 26.75
C ALA A 373 4.61 1.30 27.22
N LEU A 374 3.95 2.06 26.33
CA LEU A 374 2.71 2.77 26.65
C LEU A 374 1.59 1.81 27.05
N THR A 375 1.48 0.66 26.39
CA THR A 375 0.49 -0.36 26.70
C THR A 375 0.74 -0.96 28.08
N MET A 376 1.99 -1.35 28.38
CA MET A 376 2.39 -1.87 29.69
C MET A 376 2.12 -0.86 30.81
N LEU A 377 2.53 0.40 30.62
CA LEU A 377 2.30 1.47 31.58
C LEU A 377 0.81 1.70 31.82
N SER A 378 -0.01 1.69 30.76
CA SER A 378 -1.45 1.90 30.86
C SER A 378 -2.15 0.74 31.57
N ILE A 379 -1.74 -0.51 31.33
CA ILE A 379 -2.26 -1.69 32.04
C ILE A 379 -1.92 -1.60 33.54
N VAL A 380 -0.67 -1.27 33.88
CA VAL A 380 -0.24 -1.12 35.27
C VAL A 380 -1.01 0.01 35.96
N ALA A 381 -1.21 1.15 35.30
CA ALA A 381 -1.99 2.27 35.84
C ALA A 381 -3.45 1.88 36.11
N VAL A 382 -4.10 1.15 35.20
CA VAL A 382 -5.47 0.63 35.41
C VAL A 382 -5.52 -0.36 36.56
N ALA A 383 -4.56 -1.28 36.66
CA ALA A 383 -4.50 -2.27 37.74
C ALA A 383 -4.30 -1.61 39.12
N VAL A 384 -3.37 -0.66 39.23
CA VAL A 384 -3.13 0.09 40.47
C VAL A 384 -4.33 0.95 40.84
N GLY A 385 -4.95 1.63 39.87
CA GLY A 385 -6.14 2.45 40.13
C GLY A 385 -7.35 1.61 40.55
N ALA A 386 -7.57 0.45 39.92
CA ALA A 386 -8.61 -0.50 40.32
C ALA A 386 -8.36 -1.08 41.72
N TRP A 387 -7.11 -1.45 42.03
CA TRP A 387 -6.72 -1.91 43.37
C TRP A 387 -7.00 -0.86 44.43
N ARG A 388 -6.66 0.42 44.17
CA ARG A 388 -6.97 1.53 45.09
C ARG A 388 -8.47 1.74 45.30
N LEU A 389 -9.29 1.52 44.27
CA LEU A 389 -10.74 1.61 44.41
C LEU A 389 -11.32 0.45 45.25
N VAL A 390 -10.78 -0.76 45.10
CA VAL A 390 -11.25 -1.95 45.84
C VAL A 390 -10.73 -1.97 47.28
N ALA A 391 -9.45 -1.67 47.48
CA ALA A 391 -8.80 -1.69 48.79
C ALA A 391 -9.03 -0.41 49.61
N GLY A 392 -9.30 0.72 48.95
CA GLY A 392 -9.52 2.03 49.60
C GLY A 392 -10.97 2.32 50.01
N ALA A 393 -11.89 1.37 49.86
CA ALA A 393 -13.29 1.53 50.24
C ALA A 393 -13.53 1.62 51.77
N GLY A 394 -12.48 1.56 52.60
CA GLY A 394 -12.55 1.63 54.07
C GLY A 394 -12.14 2.96 54.70
N GLU A 395 -11.52 3.90 53.97
CA GLU A 395 -11.10 5.19 54.53
C GLU A 395 -11.59 6.33 53.64
N GLY A 396 -12.41 7.21 54.24
CA GLY A 396 -13.07 8.34 53.58
C GLY A 396 -12.11 9.42 53.08
N VAL A 397 -11.31 9.12 52.06
CA VAL A 397 -10.50 10.09 51.34
C VAL A 397 -11.29 10.54 50.10
N SER A 398 -11.81 11.76 50.16
CA SER A 398 -12.44 12.45 49.04
C SER A 398 -11.42 12.80 47.94
N GLY A 399 -11.00 11.80 47.18
CA GLY A 399 -10.02 11.96 46.10
C GLY A 399 -10.67 11.94 44.71
N GLY A 400 -11.29 13.03 44.27
CA GLY A 400 -11.89 13.18 42.93
C GLY A 400 -10.93 13.07 41.73
N SER A 401 -9.69 12.60 41.92
CA SER A 401 -8.61 12.60 40.92
C SER A 401 -8.41 11.25 40.20
N GLY A 402 -8.95 10.13 40.69
CA GLY A 402 -8.64 8.79 40.15
C GLY A 402 -9.48 8.35 38.95
N VAL A 403 -10.73 8.79 38.84
CA VAL A 403 -11.67 8.27 37.82
C VAL A 403 -11.29 8.75 36.42
N GLY A 404 -10.89 10.00 36.26
CA GLY A 404 -10.47 10.54 34.95
C GLY A 404 -9.20 9.88 34.41
N GLU A 405 -8.25 9.56 35.29
CA GLU A 405 -7.03 8.84 34.95
C GLU A 405 -7.33 7.40 34.53
N LEU A 406 -8.20 6.71 35.27
CA LEU A 406 -8.65 5.36 34.93
C LEU A 406 -9.38 5.31 33.59
N VAL A 407 -10.25 6.28 33.31
CA VAL A 407 -10.95 6.38 32.01
C VAL A 407 -9.95 6.65 30.88
N CYS A 408 -8.97 7.53 31.09
CA CYS A 408 -7.94 7.84 30.10
C CYS A 408 -7.05 6.62 29.80
N CYS A 409 -6.54 5.95 30.84
CA CYS A 409 -5.71 4.75 30.70
C CYS A 409 -6.51 3.58 30.11
N GLY A 410 -7.77 3.38 30.51
CA GLY A 410 -8.67 2.40 29.92
C GLY A 410 -8.92 2.65 28.44
N TRP A 411 -9.13 3.92 28.05
CA TRP A 411 -9.25 4.31 26.65
C TRP A 411 -7.97 4.05 25.84
N LEU A 412 -6.79 4.30 26.43
CA LEU A 412 -5.51 3.95 25.80
C LEU A 412 -5.36 2.43 25.62
N VAL A 413 -5.71 1.62 26.63
CA VAL A 413 -5.69 0.16 26.53
C VAL A 413 -6.61 -0.32 25.39
N LEU A 414 -7.79 0.27 25.22
CA LEU A 414 -8.68 -0.03 24.09
C LEU A 414 -8.07 0.39 22.73
N CYS A 415 -7.39 1.53 22.66
CA CYS A 415 -6.67 1.95 21.44
C CYS A 415 -5.52 0.99 21.11
N PHE A 416 -4.80 0.50 22.11
CA PHE A 416 -3.65 -0.39 21.95
C PHE A 416 -4.02 -1.87 22.13
N TRP A 417 -5.30 -2.24 22.04
CA TRP A 417 -5.77 -3.62 22.19
C TRP A 417 -5.01 -4.67 21.36
N PRO A 418 -4.56 -4.40 20.11
CA PRO A 418 -3.70 -5.33 19.37
C PRO A 418 -2.39 -5.67 20.12
N PHE A 419 -1.78 -4.70 20.80
CA PHE A 419 -0.56 -4.89 21.60
C PHE A 419 -0.87 -5.66 22.89
N VAL A 420 -2.03 -5.41 23.52
CA VAL A 420 -2.49 -6.21 24.68
C VAL A 420 -2.59 -7.70 24.30
N ARG A 421 -3.21 -8.00 23.15
CA ARG A 421 -3.29 -9.37 22.63
C ARG A 421 -1.92 -9.95 22.29
N GLY A 422 -1.03 -9.15 21.71
CA GLY A 422 0.35 -9.55 21.40
C GLY A 422 1.21 -9.83 22.64
N LEU A 423 0.91 -9.19 23.77
CA LEU A 423 1.57 -9.44 25.07
C LEU A 423 1.08 -10.72 25.73
N VAL A 424 -0.23 -10.99 25.73
CA VAL A 424 -0.86 -12.03 26.56
C VAL A 424 -1.10 -13.36 25.83
N GLY A 425 -1.28 -13.39 24.50
CA GLY A 425 -1.80 -14.60 23.83
C GLY A 425 -1.43 -14.78 22.35
N GLY A 426 -0.33 -14.19 21.89
CA GLY A 426 0.19 -14.49 20.55
C GLY A 426 1.01 -15.79 20.54
N ARG A 427 0.78 -16.67 19.57
CA ARG A 427 1.75 -17.69 19.12
C ARG A 427 2.41 -17.19 17.83
N GLY A 428 3.70 -17.47 17.64
CA GLY A 428 4.44 -17.09 16.44
C GLY A 428 4.51 -15.56 16.19
N SER A 429 4.33 -15.15 14.94
CA SER A 429 4.42 -13.76 14.44
C SER A 429 3.37 -12.80 15.02
N TYR A 430 2.36 -13.33 15.71
CA TYR A 430 1.32 -12.54 16.39
C TYR A 430 1.68 -12.19 17.82
N SER A 431 2.80 -12.71 18.33
CA SER A 431 3.33 -12.39 19.65
C SER A 431 4.36 -11.28 19.55
N ILE A 432 4.37 -10.36 20.51
CA ILE A 432 5.43 -9.36 20.56
C ILE A 432 6.75 -10.08 20.90
N PRO A 433 7.83 -9.92 20.12
CA PRO A 433 9.09 -10.59 20.38
C PRO A 433 9.67 -10.26 21.76
N TRP A 434 10.35 -11.22 22.38
CA TRP A 434 10.93 -11.06 23.72
C TRP A 434 11.87 -9.85 23.83
N SER A 435 12.67 -9.61 22.80
CA SER A 435 13.59 -8.47 22.71
C SER A 435 12.87 -7.12 22.80
N VAL A 436 11.69 -6.99 22.21
CA VAL A 436 10.86 -5.77 22.24
C VAL A 436 10.23 -5.60 23.62
N ARG A 437 9.72 -6.68 24.23
CA ARG A 437 9.14 -6.65 25.59
C ARG A 437 10.17 -6.20 26.63
N LEU A 438 11.38 -6.74 26.58
CA LEU A 438 12.43 -6.39 27.53
C LEU A 438 12.83 -4.91 27.41
N LYS A 439 13.02 -4.41 26.19
CA LYS A 439 13.33 -2.98 25.94
C LYS A 439 12.20 -2.07 26.42
N ALA A 440 10.95 -2.45 26.17
CA ALA A 440 9.78 -1.71 26.63
C ALA A 440 9.70 -1.70 28.16
N ALA A 441 9.92 -2.84 28.82
CA ALA A 441 9.93 -2.95 30.28
C ALA A 441 11.01 -2.08 30.93
N LEU A 442 12.23 -2.07 30.38
CA LEU A 442 13.31 -1.21 30.85
C LEU A 442 12.96 0.28 30.71
N LEU A 443 12.34 0.67 29.59
CA LEU A 443 11.90 2.05 29.38
C LEU A 443 10.81 2.46 30.38
N VAL A 444 9.85 1.58 30.65
CA VAL A 444 8.81 1.80 31.67
C VAL A 444 9.44 1.90 33.06
N ALA A 445 10.35 1.00 33.42
CA ALA A 445 11.03 1.03 34.72
C ALA A 445 11.84 2.32 34.91
N ALA A 446 12.58 2.76 33.88
CA ALA A 446 13.32 4.02 33.91
C ALA A 446 12.37 5.22 34.08
N PHE A 447 11.24 5.24 33.37
CA PHE A 447 10.23 6.29 33.49
C PHE A 447 9.61 6.35 34.89
N VAL A 448 9.24 5.20 35.45
CA VAL A 448 8.68 5.12 36.81
C VAL A 448 9.72 5.60 37.82
N HIS A 449 10.97 5.12 37.72
CA HIS A 449 12.05 5.50 38.62
C HIS A 449 12.35 7.01 38.62
N LEU A 450 12.38 7.63 37.44
CA LEU A 450 12.53 9.08 37.30
C LEU A 450 11.34 9.84 37.87
N SER A 451 10.13 9.29 37.74
CA SER A 451 8.90 9.91 38.24
C SER A 451 8.77 9.82 39.75
N THR A 452 9.31 8.77 40.38
CA THR A 452 9.33 8.59 41.84
C THR A 452 10.46 9.32 42.55
N ARG A 453 11.48 9.80 41.82
CA ARG A 453 12.61 10.58 42.35
C ARG A 453 12.33 12.09 42.46
N LYS A 454 11.06 12.51 42.48
CA LYS A 454 10.68 13.91 42.70
C LYS A 454 10.67 14.27 44.17
#